data_AF-A0A2R6BHF1-F1
#
_entry.id   AF-A0A2R6BHF1-F1
#
_cell.length_a   1.000
_cell.length_b   1.000
_cell.length_c   1.000
_cell.angle_alpha   90.00
_cell.angle_beta   90.00
_cell.angle_gamma   90.00
#
_symmetry.space_group_name_H-M   'P 1'
#
loop_
_entity.id
_entity.type
_entity.pdbx_description
1 polymer ?
#
loop_
_entity_poly.entity_id
_entity_poly.type
_entity_poly.pdbx_seq_one_letter_code
_entity_poly.pdbx_strand_id
1 'polypeptide(L)' 'MSLKTQLEVACKLYNTLLHGEQEEYERNKHGMNKTELRQLALDLRKRSPEFQALHSQVAQQVADRFYQARQRFL' A
#
# COMPACT_ATOMS: atom_id res chain seq x y z
N MET A 1 7.16 -15.90 11.44
CA MET A 1 5.87 -15.85 10.72
C MET A 1 5.89 -16.82 9.54
N SER A 2 4.75 -17.39 9.19
CA SER A 2 4.64 -18.23 7.98
C SER A 2 4.51 -17.36 6.71
N LEU A 3 4.81 -17.93 5.54
CA LEU A 3 4.59 -17.26 4.25
C LEU A 3 3.12 -16.87 4.05
N LYS A 4 2.18 -17.73 4.49
CA LYS A 4 0.74 -17.45 4.45
C LYS A 4 0.39 -16.18 5.23
N THR A 5 0.93 -16.03 6.43
CA THR A 5 0.71 -14.84 7.26
C THR A 5 1.29 -13.58 6.61
N GLN A 6 2.47 -13.66 6.00
CA GLN A 6 3.04 -12.52 5.27
C GLN A 6 2.18 -12.12 4.07
N LEU A 7 1.64 -13.09 3.33
CA LEU A 7 0.74 -12.82 2.21
C LEU A 7 -0.55 -12.14 2.67
N GLU A 8 -1.16 -12.62 3.75
CA GLU A 8 -2.35 -12.01 4.35
C GLU A 8 -2.11 -10.54 4.75
N VAL A 9 -0.98 -10.25 5.40
CA VAL A 9 -0.62 -8.88 5.78
C VAL A 9 -0.33 -8.01 4.53
N ALA A 10 0.31 -8.56 3.49
CA ALA A 10 0.55 -7.85 2.24
C ALA A 10 -0.77 -7.51 1.50
N CYS A 11 -1.74 -8.43 1.49
CA CYS A 11 -3.09 -8.18 0.96
C CYS A 11 -3.80 -7.07 1.75
N LYS A 12 -3.69 -7.07 3.08
CA LYS A 12 -4.25 -6.00 3.91
C LYS A 12 -3.62 -4.65 3.59
N LEU A 13 -2.29 -4.59 3.48
CA LEU A 13 -1.58 -3.36 3.08
C LEU A 13 -2.04 -2.86 1.71
N TYR A 14 -2.22 -3.74 0.73
CA TYR A 14 -2.75 -3.38 -0.59
C TYR A 14 -4.13 -2.72 -0.48
N ASN A 15 -5.05 -3.32 0.28
CA ASN A 15 -6.39 -2.77 0.46
C ASN A 15 -6.37 -1.44 1.23
N THR A 16 -5.47 -1.27 2.19
CA THR A 16 -5.28 0.02 2.88
C THR A 16 -4.78 1.11 1.93
N LEU A 17 -3.88 0.77 0.99
CA LEU A 17 -3.45 1.72 -0.04
C LEU A 17 -4.60 2.09 -0.99
N LEU A 18 -5.44 1.12 -1.38
CA LEU A 18 -6.64 1.39 -2.18
C LEU A 18 -7.58 2.38 -1.49
N HIS A 19 -7.86 2.17 -0.20
CA HIS A 19 -8.71 3.09 0.56
C HIS A 19 -8.07 4.46 0.72
N GLY A 20 -6.77 4.53 1.03
CA GLY A 20 -6.06 5.81 1.13
C GLY A 20 -6.07 6.60 -0.18
N GLU A 21 -5.88 5.93 -1.31
CA GLU A 21 -6.01 6.52 -2.65
C GLU A 21 -7.42 7.07 -2.91
N GLN A 22 -8.46 6.30 -2.56
CA GLN A 22 -9.86 6.73 -2.72
C GLN A 22 -10.16 7.98 -1.88
N GLU A 23 -9.77 7.99 -0.60
CA GLU A 23 -9.99 9.14 0.28
C GLU A 23 -9.27 10.40 -0.21
N GLU A 24 -8.02 10.26 -0.67
CA GLU A 24 -7.23 11.36 -1.23
C GLU A 24 -7.88 11.93 -2.49
N TYR A 25 -8.36 11.05 -3.37
CA TYR A 25 -9.06 11.47 -4.58
C TYR A 25 -10.40 12.13 -4.27
N GLU A 26 -11.17 11.60 -3.32
CA GLU A 26 -12.46 12.18 -2.93
C GLU A 26 -12.30 13.59 -2.38
N ARG A 27 -11.33 13.78 -1.48
CA ARG A 27 -11.07 15.04 -0.77
C ARG A 27 -10.36 16.08 -1.63
N ASN A 28 -9.32 15.67 -2.35
CA ASN A 28 -8.38 16.59 -2.99
C ASN A 28 -8.43 16.51 -4.53
N LYS A 29 -9.22 15.59 -5.11
CA LYS A 29 -9.22 15.28 -6.56
C LYS A 29 -7.82 14.93 -7.07
N HIS A 30 -6.99 14.40 -6.17
CA HIS A 30 -5.60 14.04 -6.42
C HIS A 30 -5.46 12.53 -6.46
N GLY A 31 -4.81 12.02 -7.51
CA GLY A 31 -4.42 10.62 -7.59
C GLY A 31 -2.96 10.47 -7.20
N MET A 32 -2.66 9.66 -6.19
CA MET A 32 -1.29 9.57 -5.66
C MET A 32 -0.34 9.02 -6.73
N ASN A 33 0.82 9.62 -6.88
CA ASN A 33 1.87 9.08 -7.72
C ASN A 33 2.57 7.89 -7.05
N LYS A 34 3.44 7.21 -7.80
CA LYS A 34 4.17 6.03 -7.34
C LYS A 34 4.99 6.29 -6.06
N THR A 35 5.60 7.47 -5.94
CA THR A 35 6.43 7.83 -4.78
C THR A 35 5.57 8.06 -3.54
N GLU A 36 4.44 8.75 -3.69
CA GLU A 36 3.47 8.97 -2.61
C GLU A 36 2.92 7.65 -2.06
N LEU A 37 2.55 6.71 -2.94
CA LEU A 37 2.08 5.38 -2.54
C LEU A 37 3.14 4.57 -1.79
N ARG A 38 4.40 4.63 -2.22
CA ARG A 38 5.52 3.98 -1.51
C ARG A 38 5.74 4.60 -0.14
N GLN A 39 5.66 5.93 -0.03
CA GLN A 39 5.82 6.63 1.22
C GLN A 39 4.70 6.25 2.20
N LEU A 40 3.45 6.26 1.73
CA LEU A 40 2.29 5.82 2.50
C LEU A 40 2.47 4.37 2.99
N ALA A 41 2.90 3.45 2.12
CA ALA A 41 3.17 2.06 2.51
C ALA A 41 4.24 1.94 3.61
N LEU A 42 5.33 2.72 3.52
CA LEU A 42 6.37 2.74 4.54
C LEU A 42 5.89 3.34 5.86
N ASP A 43 5.04 4.36 5.81
CA ASP A 43 4.49 5.00 7.01
C ASP A 43 3.45 4.11 7.70
N LEU A 44 2.59 3.44 6.94
CA LEU A 44 1.68 2.40 7.44
C LEU A 44 2.47 1.27 8.11
N ARG A 45 3.55 0.80 7.46
CA ARG A 45 4.46 -0.21 8.03
C ARG A 45 5.04 0.21 9.37
N LYS A 46 5.42 1.49 9.52
CA LYS A 46 6.00 2.01 10.77
C LYS A 46 4.94 2.13 11.88
N ARG A 47 3.76 2.64 11.54
CA ARG A 47 2.71 3.01 12.51
C ARG A 47 1.86 1.84 12.99
N SER A 48 1.67 0.80 12.18
CA SER A 48 0.81 -0.34 12.50
C SER A 48 1.62 -1.58 12.89
N PRO A 49 1.44 -2.14 14.11
CA PRO A 49 2.07 -3.42 14.50
C PRO A 49 1.78 -4.56 13.52
N GLU A 50 0.62 -4.56 12.89
CA GLU A 50 0.26 -5.57 11.88
C GLU A 50 1.18 -5.47 10.65
N PHE A 51 1.44 -4.26 10.16
CA PHE A 51 2.27 -4.05 8.98
C PHE A 51 3.77 -4.09 9.28
N GLN A 52 4.20 -3.89 10.53
CA GLN A 52 5.60 -4.08 10.95
C GLN A 52 6.12 -5.49 10.66
N ALA A 53 5.22 -6.46 10.51
CA ALA A 53 5.53 -7.83 10.17
C ALA A 53 6.09 -8.00 8.73
N LEU A 54 5.91 -6.99 7.86
CA LEU A 54 6.49 -6.95 6.51
C LEU A 54 7.87 -6.29 6.49
N HIS A 55 8.77 -6.80 5.65
CA HIS A 55 9.99 -6.07 5.30
C HIS A 55 9.67 -4.80 4.52
N SER A 56 10.48 -3.75 4.68
CA SER A 56 10.35 -2.48 3.94
C SER A 56 10.25 -2.69 2.43
N GLN A 57 11.07 -3.60 1.90
CA GLN A 57 11.07 -3.93 0.48
C GLN A 57 9.74 -4.54 0.02
N VAL A 58 9.12 -5.40 0.85
CA VAL A 58 7.81 -5.99 0.54
C VAL A 58 6.73 -4.92 0.54
N ALA A 59 6.72 -4.02 1.52
CA ALA A 59 5.75 -2.91 1.58
C ALA A 59 5.85 -2.01 0.33
N GLN A 60 7.06 -1.67 -0.11
CA GLN A 60 7.27 -0.89 -1.33
C GLN A 60 6.85 -1.63 -2.61
N GLN A 61 7.09 -2.94 -2.69
CA GLN A 61 6.65 -3.75 -3.84
C GLN A 61 5.11 -3.89 -3.90
N VAL A 62 4.44 -3.96 -2.75
CA VAL A 62 2.97 -3.93 -2.69
C VAL A 62 2.45 -2.60 -3.26
N ALA A 63 3.06 -1.47 -2.87
CA ALA A 63 2.71 -0.16 -3.44
C ALA A 63 2.96 -0.08 -4.95
N ASP A 64 4.08 -0.63 -5.44
CA ASP A 64 4.39 -0.69 -6.87
C ASP A 64 3.35 -1.51 -7.65
N ARG A 65 2.95 -2.66 -7.09
CA ARG A 65 1.95 -3.55 -7.70
C ARG A 65 0.58 -2.87 -7.74
N PHE A 66 0.19 -2.17 -6.67
CA PHE A 66 -1.02 -1.36 -6.64
C PHE A 66 -1.00 -0.28 -7.72
N TYR A 67 0.09 0.50 -7.78
CA TYR A 67 0.25 1.55 -8.80
C TYR A 67 0.09 0.99 -10.22
N GLN A 68 0.78 -0.10 -10.54
CA GLN A 68 0.71 -0.76 -11.84
C GLN A 68 -0.69 -1.28 -12.18
N ALA A 69 -1.41 -1.84 -11.21
CA ALA A 69 -2.77 -2.31 -11.40
C ALA A 69 -3.72 -1.14 -11.69
N ARG A 70 -3.64 -0.06 -10.92
CA ARG A 70 -4.46 1.15 -11.10
C ARG A 70 -4.28 1.78 -12.48
N GLN A 71 -3.05 1.84 -12.99
CA GLN A 71 -2.75 2.40 -14.31
C GLN A 71 -3.43 1.66 -15.47
N ARG A 72 -3.94 0.43 -15.27
CA ARG A 72 -4.67 -0.31 -16.31
C ARG A 72 -6.14 0.10 -16.42
N PHE A 73 -6.64 0.89 -15.47
CA PHE A 73 -8.01 1.40 -15.43
C PHE A 73 -8.11 2.88 -15.82
N LEU A 74 -6.97 3.54 -16.03
CA LEU A 74 -6.85 4.93 -16.50
C LEU A 74 -6.59 4.93 -18.01
#